data_AF-A0A2S3QLB0-F1
#
_entry.id   AF-A0A2S3QLB0-F1
#
_cell.length_a   1.000
_cell.length_b   1.000
_cell.length_c   1.000
_cell.angle_alpha   90.00
_cell.angle_beta   90.00
_cell.angle_gamma   90.00
#
_symmetry.space_group_name_H-M   'P 1'
#
loop_
_entity.id
_entity.type
_entity.pdbx_description
1 polymer ?
#
loop_
_entity_poly.entity_id
_entity_poly.type
_entity_poly.pdbx_seq_one_letter_code
_entity_poly.pdbx_strand_id
1 'polypeptide(L)'
;MKLLVSTFFLISLLALGSCNQTGLGAVTAVKNLITTPYRGAKSAISNYQYNQIKTAEETKRLSFQQHVQLLSSEQVDCQRPTRETAFEDFGNILKEVRQQVCSCKSWGSCTSETCSCETLCPNNFDIFKRRDPIIENSKINNSMAFRNYDSITLSDIEGTQGYCWGHASLTSKFNRLAFFDGSKKEARANLDAAPDSKERKESLEYYKKIIDDIADNKVRKIPGFNNLFELSYHPDLQSYLATKMSKEWANKAMTFQGLKTTLSTSPMKREDSQKLLEDIKKKIDNNQQPQLVFTRKESAGFTHTTLISDYRIVDGNIELCVRDNDNEPFLNHMCHNRIKINENGGLYYNFPNWGELGGATIAHNDNADAAVQFHELRSHCASEKDCPLNE
;
A
#
# COMPACT_ATOMS: atom_id res chain seq x y z
N MET A 1 -39.37 -5.70 -9.03
CA MET A 1 -39.73 -6.98 -8.39
C MET A 1 -38.76 -8.11 -8.69
N LYS A 2 -38.45 -8.45 -9.96
CA LYS A 2 -37.47 -9.52 -10.29
C LYS A 2 -36.06 -9.30 -9.71
N LEU A 3 -35.54 -8.07 -9.76
CA LEU A 3 -34.24 -7.74 -9.16
C LEU A 3 -34.25 -7.98 -7.64
N LEU A 4 -35.29 -7.48 -6.95
CA LEU A 4 -35.50 -7.66 -5.51
C LEU A 4 -35.59 -9.14 -5.10
N VAL A 5 -36.32 -9.95 -5.86
CA VAL A 5 -36.45 -11.40 -5.61
C VAL A 5 -35.12 -12.13 -5.84
N SER A 6 -34.37 -11.82 -6.91
CA SER A 6 -33.03 -12.38 -7.13
C SER A 6 -32.04 -11.95 -6.06
N THR A 7 -32.08 -10.70 -5.61
CA THR A 7 -31.20 -10.21 -4.53
C THR A 7 -31.55 -10.88 -3.20
N PHE A 8 -32.85 -11.04 -2.90
CA PHE A 8 -33.29 -11.74 -1.69
C PHE A 8 -32.87 -13.21 -1.71
N PHE A 9 -32.99 -13.88 -2.87
CA PHE A 9 -32.56 -15.26 -3.05
C PHE A 9 -31.03 -15.42 -2.91
N LEU A 10 -30.24 -14.46 -3.40
CA LEU A 10 -28.79 -14.45 -3.25
C LEU A 10 -28.38 -14.23 -1.77
N ILE A 11 -29.07 -13.32 -1.07
CA ILE A 11 -28.85 -13.07 0.37
C ILE A 11 -29.21 -14.32 1.18
N SER A 12 -30.33 -14.99 0.86
CA SER A 12 -30.73 -16.24 1.51
C SER A 12 -29.75 -17.37 1.22
N LEU A 13 -29.21 -17.50 0.00
CA LEU A 13 -28.17 -18.47 -0.33
C LEU A 13 -26.85 -18.19 0.41
N LEU A 14 -26.46 -16.92 0.52
CA LEU A 14 -25.28 -16.51 1.28
C LEU A 14 -25.44 -16.77 2.79
N ALA A 15 -26.66 -16.59 3.33
CA ALA A 15 -26.97 -16.86 4.73
C ALA A 15 -27.09 -18.36 5.05
N LEU A 16 -27.54 -19.18 4.09
CA LEU A 16 -27.66 -20.63 4.25
C LEU A 16 -26.34 -21.38 3.99
N GLY A 17 -25.45 -20.83 3.16
CA GLY A 17 -24.09 -21.33 2.95
C GLY A 17 -23.09 -20.95 4.04
N SER A 18 -23.45 -20.01 4.93
CA SER A 18 -22.58 -19.45 5.97
C SER A 18 -22.74 -20.10 7.35
N CYS A 19 -23.23 -21.34 7.43
CA CYS A 19 -23.33 -22.12 8.67
C CYS A 19 -21.94 -22.57 9.19
N ASN A 20 -21.00 -21.63 9.30
CA ASN A 20 -19.78 -21.60 10.12
C ASN A 20 -18.99 -20.28 9.93
N GLN A 21 -19.62 -19.23 9.37
CA GLN A 21 -18.97 -17.94 9.04
C GLN A 21 -19.79 -16.81 9.69
N THR A 22 -19.60 -16.69 11.00
CA THR A 22 -20.54 -16.15 11.98
C THR A 22 -20.58 -14.61 12.03
N GLY A 23 -21.72 -14.02 11.66
CA GLY A 23 -22.07 -12.61 11.95
C GLY A 23 -21.38 -11.52 11.13
N LEU A 24 -20.05 -11.37 11.21
CA LEU A 24 -19.34 -10.21 10.63
C LEU A 24 -19.42 -10.18 9.10
N GLY A 25 -19.21 -11.32 8.45
CA GLY A 25 -19.30 -11.45 6.99
C GLY A 25 -20.71 -11.14 6.48
N ALA A 26 -21.74 -11.71 7.12
CA ALA A 26 -23.15 -11.49 6.77
C ALA A 26 -23.59 -10.03 7.01
N VAL A 27 -23.29 -9.46 8.18
CA VAL A 27 -23.58 -8.05 8.50
C VAL A 27 -22.88 -7.13 7.52
N THR A 28 -21.62 -7.43 7.19
CA THR A 28 -20.86 -6.61 6.24
C THR A 28 -21.35 -6.77 4.82
N ALA A 29 -21.80 -7.96 4.40
CA ALA A 29 -22.43 -8.17 3.10
C ALA A 29 -23.71 -7.35 2.94
N VAL A 30 -24.59 -7.39 3.96
CA VAL A 30 -25.82 -6.60 3.99
C VAL A 30 -25.49 -5.12 3.99
N LYS A 31 -24.56 -4.68 4.84
CA LYS A 31 -24.07 -3.28 4.86
C LYS A 31 -23.51 -2.87 3.50
N ASN A 32 -22.70 -3.71 2.87
CA ASN A 32 -22.08 -3.44 1.58
C ASN A 32 -23.13 -3.33 0.48
N LEU A 33 -24.14 -4.20 0.48
CA LEU A 33 -25.27 -4.14 -0.46
C LEU A 33 -26.06 -2.84 -0.30
N ILE A 34 -26.45 -2.47 0.92
CA ILE A 34 -27.20 -1.24 1.20
C ILE A 34 -26.37 0.00 0.86
N THR A 35 -25.07 -0.01 1.19
CA THR A 35 -24.18 1.12 0.94
C THR A 35 -23.55 1.12 -0.45
N THR A 36 -23.85 0.15 -1.32
CA THR A 36 -23.25 0.04 -2.66
C THR A 36 -23.39 1.32 -3.49
N PRO A 37 -24.58 1.97 -3.57
CA PRO A 37 -24.71 3.20 -4.37
C PRO A 37 -23.82 4.34 -3.84
N TYR A 38 -23.81 4.54 -2.52
CA TYR A 38 -22.99 5.57 -1.87
C TYR A 38 -21.50 5.30 -2.03
N ARG A 39 -21.08 4.04 -1.89
CA ARG A 39 -19.69 3.62 -2.13
C ARG A 39 -19.29 3.76 -3.59
N GLY A 40 -20.20 3.50 -4.52
CA GLY A 40 -20.00 3.72 -5.95
C GLY A 40 -19.69 5.18 -6.25
N ALA A 41 -20.49 6.10 -5.70
CA ALA A 41 -20.25 7.55 -5.83
C ALA A 41 -18.92 7.98 -5.18
N LYS A 42 -18.65 7.55 -3.94
CA LYS A 42 -17.40 7.86 -3.24
C LYS A 42 -16.18 7.32 -3.99
N SER A 43 -16.26 6.08 -4.49
CA SER A 43 -15.20 5.45 -5.29
C SER A 43 -14.98 6.16 -6.62
N ALA A 44 -16.05 6.62 -7.28
CA ALA A 44 -15.92 7.42 -8.50
C ALA A 44 -15.17 8.75 -8.24
N ILE A 45 -15.50 9.45 -7.15
CA ILE A 45 -14.82 10.67 -6.74
C ILE A 45 -13.35 10.38 -6.43
N SER A 46 -13.06 9.35 -5.62
CA SER A 46 -11.69 9.01 -5.26
C SER A 46 -10.87 8.53 -6.47
N ASN A 47 -11.47 7.80 -7.42
CA ASN A 47 -10.80 7.44 -8.67
C ASN A 47 -10.54 8.66 -9.56
N TYR A 48 -11.45 9.63 -9.58
CA TYR A 48 -11.23 10.90 -10.26
C TYR A 48 -10.05 11.66 -9.66
N GLN A 49 -9.98 11.78 -8.32
CA GLN A 49 -8.84 12.37 -7.61
C GLN A 49 -7.53 11.62 -7.89
N TYR A 50 -7.56 10.28 -7.83
CA TYR A 50 -6.41 9.45 -8.18
C TYR A 50 -5.90 9.74 -9.60
N ASN A 51 -6.82 9.81 -10.57
CA ASN A 51 -6.48 10.08 -11.97
C ASN A 51 -5.92 11.49 -12.16
N GLN A 52 -6.44 12.49 -11.44
CA GLN A 52 -5.88 13.85 -11.47
C GLN A 52 -4.42 13.86 -10.99
N ILE A 53 -4.12 13.22 -9.85
CA ILE A 53 -2.75 13.12 -9.31
C ILE A 53 -1.84 12.40 -10.32
N LYS A 54 -2.33 11.29 -10.89
CA LYS A 54 -1.61 10.50 -11.89
C LYS A 54 -1.30 11.31 -13.16
N THR A 55 -2.28 12.00 -13.72
CA THR A 55 -2.10 12.79 -14.95
C THR A 55 -1.18 13.98 -14.73
N ALA A 56 -1.24 14.62 -13.55
CA ALA A 56 -0.30 15.68 -13.19
C ALA A 56 1.15 15.18 -13.16
N GLU A 57 1.38 13.96 -12.66
CA GLU A 57 2.69 13.31 -12.66
C GLU A 57 3.18 12.99 -14.08
N GLU A 58 2.33 12.38 -14.92
CA GLU A 58 2.66 12.05 -16.31
C GLU A 58 3.01 13.30 -17.13
N THR A 59 2.24 14.39 -16.95
CA THR A 59 2.49 15.68 -17.60
C THR A 59 3.82 16.29 -17.15
N LYS A 60 4.14 16.24 -15.84
CA LYS A 60 5.42 16.72 -15.32
C LYS A 60 6.60 15.88 -15.83
N ARG A 61 6.50 14.55 -15.84
CA ARG A 61 7.55 13.66 -16.38
C ARG A 61 7.82 13.93 -17.86
N LEU A 62 6.76 14.13 -18.66
CA LEU A 62 6.89 14.53 -20.05
C LEU A 62 7.55 15.90 -20.19
N SER A 63 7.14 16.90 -19.41
CA SER A 63 7.76 18.24 -19.44
C SER A 63 9.23 18.23 -19.05
N PHE A 64 9.63 17.39 -18.09
CA PHE A 64 11.01 17.21 -17.67
C PHE A 64 11.83 16.49 -18.74
N GLN A 65 11.31 15.41 -19.33
CA GLN A 65 11.98 14.72 -20.45
C GLN A 65 12.10 15.61 -21.68
N GLN A 66 11.09 16.44 -21.96
CA GLN A 66 11.13 17.47 -22.99
C GLN A 66 12.13 18.57 -22.65
N HIS A 67 12.23 19.01 -21.39
CA HIS A 67 13.27 19.93 -20.93
C HIS A 67 14.67 19.33 -21.05
N VAL A 68 14.86 18.06 -20.70
CA VAL A 68 16.14 17.36 -20.85
C VAL A 68 16.47 17.14 -22.33
N GLN A 69 15.48 16.89 -23.19
CA GLN A 69 15.67 16.84 -24.64
C GLN A 69 16.01 18.21 -25.23
N LEU A 70 15.38 19.29 -24.77
CA LEU A 70 15.70 20.67 -25.16
C LEU A 70 17.11 21.09 -24.66
N LEU A 71 17.49 20.70 -23.45
CA LEU A 71 18.85 20.89 -22.91
C LEU A 71 19.90 19.98 -23.58
N SER A 72 19.47 18.98 -24.34
CA SER A 72 20.35 18.12 -25.16
C SER A 72 20.42 18.54 -26.63
N SER A 73 19.52 19.42 -27.08
CA SER A 73 19.48 19.97 -28.44
C SER A 73 19.93 21.43 -28.52
N GLU A 74 19.88 22.18 -27.41
CA GLU A 74 20.76 23.31 -27.19
C GLU A 74 22.04 22.77 -26.57
N GLN A 75 23.17 22.93 -27.28
CA GLN A 75 24.46 23.04 -26.61
C GLN A 75 24.27 24.09 -25.51
N VAL A 76 24.12 23.65 -24.25
CA VAL A 76 24.37 24.50 -23.10
C VAL A 76 25.87 24.75 -23.13
N ASP A 77 26.25 25.71 -23.97
CA ASP A 77 27.53 26.36 -23.95
C ASP A 77 27.58 27.06 -22.59
N CYS A 78 28.09 26.37 -21.59
CA CYS A 78 28.59 26.98 -20.38
C CYS A 78 29.74 27.90 -20.81
N GLN A 79 29.41 29.08 -21.34
CA GLN A 79 30.40 30.07 -21.73
C GLN A 79 31.24 30.38 -20.50
N ARG A 80 32.50 29.94 -20.55
CA ARG A 80 33.54 30.43 -19.64
C ARG A 80 33.53 31.95 -19.76
N PRO A 81 33.34 32.69 -18.65
CA PRO A 81 33.60 34.11 -18.68
C PRO A 81 35.09 34.28 -18.98
N THR A 82 35.41 34.79 -20.16
CA THR A 82 36.74 35.32 -20.47
C THR A 82 36.88 36.64 -19.73
N ARG A 83 37.26 36.57 -18.45
CA ARG A 83 37.93 37.67 -17.75
C ARG A 83 38.74 37.11 -16.60
N GLU A 84 40.03 37.38 -16.67
CA GLU A 84 41.00 37.16 -15.60
C GLU A 84 40.56 37.90 -14.33
N THR A 85 39.93 37.18 -13.42
CA THR A 85 40.01 37.47 -11.99
C THR A 85 40.11 36.14 -11.27
N ALA A 86 41.24 35.94 -10.59
CA ALA A 86 41.54 34.77 -9.79
C ALA A 86 40.48 34.58 -8.70
N PHE A 87 39.61 33.58 -8.88
CA PHE A 87 38.82 32.98 -7.81
C PHE A 87 38.76 31.47 -8.08
N GLU A 88 39.60 30.72 -7.36
CA GLU A 88 39.81 29.27 -7.51
C GLU A 88 38.63 28.39 -7.05
N ASP A 89 37.47 28.96 -6.68
CA ASP A 89 36.49 28.22 -5.87
C ASP A 89 35.12 27.98 -6.52
N PHE A 90 34.91 28.40 -7.78
CA PHE A 90 33.62 28.17 -8.46
C PHE A 90 33.30 26.70 -8.72
N GLY A 91 34.34 25.87 -8.92
CA GLY A 91 34.18 24.42 -9.09
C GLY A 91 33.71 23.73 -7.80
N ASN A 92 34.16 24.21 -6.64
CA ASN A 92 33.71 23.71 -5.34
C ASN A 92 32.31 24.20 -5.01
N ILE A 93 31.99 25.47 -5.31
CA ILE A 93 30.63 26.02 -5.15
C ILE A 93 29.63 25.25 -6.00
N LEU A 94 29.94 24.98 -7.28
CA LEU A 94 29.07 24.17 -8.15
C LEU A 94 28.94 22.73 -7.65
N LYS A 95 30.01 22.15 -7.09
CA LYS A 95 29.98 20.80 -6.52
C LYS A 95 29.18 20.75 -5.21
N GLU A 96 29.27 21.76 -4.36
CA GLU A 96 28.48 21.92 -3.14
C GLU A 96 27.01 22.17 -3.46
N VAL A 97 26.69 23.09 -4.37
CA VAL A 97 25.32 23.34 -4.83
C VAL A 97 24.73 22.09 -5.46
N ARG A 98 25.49 21.35 -6.28
CA ARG A 98 25.03 20.09 -6.87
C ARG A 98 24.87 18.99 -5.83
N GLN A 99 25.74 18.89 -4.82
CA GLN A 99 25.56 17.95 -3.71
C GLN A 99 24.38 18.32 -2.81
N GLN A 100 24.13 19.62 -2.56
CA GLN A 100 22.99 20.09 -1.78
C GLN A 100 21.68 19.89 -2.55
N VAL A 101 21.60 20.29 -3.81
CA VAL A 101 20.39 20.16 -4.66
C VAL A 101 20.12 18.70 -5.07
N CYS A 102 21.14 17.87 -5.26
CA CYS A 102 20.96 16.44 -5.57
C CYS A 102 20.84 15.55 -4.32
N SER A 103 21.01 16.07 -3.11
CA SER A 103 20.75 15.31 -1.87
C SER A 103 19.30 15.39 -1.40
N CYS A 104 18.50 16.26 -2.03
CA CYS A 104 17.07 16.46 -1.79
C CYS A 104 16.23 15.24 -2.20
N LYS A 105 16.23 14.19 -1.38
CA LYS A 105 15.22 13.14 -1.43
C LYS A 105 13.89 13.65 -0.86
N SER A 106 12.79 13.32 -1.52
CA SER A 106 11.43 13.41 -0.97
C SER A 106 11.39 12.79 0.43
N TRP A 107 10.74 13.47 1.38
CA TRP A 107 10.68 13.12 2.80
C TRP A 107 12.00 13.17 3.60
N GLY A 108 12.49 14.40 3.80
CA GLY A 108 13.24 14.75 5.00
C GLY A 108 14.73 14.45 4.97
N SER A 109 15.35 14.43 3.80
CA SER A 109 16.81 14.46 3.67
C SER A 109 17.41 15.87 3.82
N CYS A 110 16.57 16.90 3.83
CA CYS A 110 16.93 18.31 3.85
C CYS A 110 15.90 19.14 4.65
N THR A 111 16.29 20.37 5.01
CA THR A 111 15.44 21.37 5.68
C THR A 111 14.67 22.19 4.65
N SER A 112 13.65 22.94 5.07
CA SER A 112 12.96 23.94 4.23
C SER A 112 13.89 25.06 3.74
N GLU A 113 15.03 25.25 4.41
CA GLU A 113 16.07 26.19 3.99
C GLU A 113 16.91 25.66 2.82
N THR A 114 17.00 24.33 2.66
CA THR A 114 17.81 23.67 1.61
C THR A 114 16.99 23.10 0.46
N CYS A 115 15.70 22.87 0.67
CA CYS A 115 14.80 22.26 -0.30
C CYS A 115 13.53 23.08 -0.49
N SER A 116 13.07 23.18 -1.75
CA SER A 116 11.75 23.73 -2.03
C SER A 116 10.65 22.85 -1.43
N CYS A 117 9.52 23.45 -1.07
CA CYS A 117 8.37 22.72 -0.55
C CYS A 117 7.79 21.70 -1.53
N GLU A 118 7.93 21.93 -2.84
CA GLU A 118 7.53 20.95 -3.86
C GLU A 118 8.40 19.70 -3.83
N THR A 119 9.70 19.85 -3.51
CA THR A 119 10.62 18.73 -3.34
C THR A 119 10.42 18.03 -1.99
N LEU A 120 10.17 18.79 -0.92
CA LEU A 120 9.94 18.24 0.43
C LEU A 120 8.62 17.49 0.53
N CYS A 121 7.55 18.09 0.00
CA CYS A 121 6.18 17.60 0.05
C CYS A 121 5.58 17.49 -1.36
N PRO A 122 6.03 16.50 -2.17
CA PRO A 122 5.60 16.33 -3.56
C PRO A 122 4.09 16.35 -3.75
N ASN A 123 3.66 16.94 -4.85
CA ASN A 123 2.25 16.98 -5.26
C ASN A 123 1.86 15.83 -6.20
N ASN A 124 2.65 14.76 -6.24
CA ASN A 124 2.45 13.53 -7.00
C ASN A 124 2.66 12.31 -6.08
N PHE A 125 2.67 11.09 -6.65
CA PHE A 125 2.85 9.89 -5.84
C PHE A 125 4.28 9.68 -5.30
N ASP A 126 5.24 10.55 -5.59
CA ASP A 126 6.53 10.56 -4.88
C ASP A 126 6.37 10.89 -3.39
N ILE A 127 5.22 11.42 -2.95
CA ILE A 127 4.89 11.55 -1.52
C ILE A 127 4.90 10.20 -0.79
N PHE A 128 4.73 9.07 -1.50
CA PHE A 128 4.84 7.74 -0.90
C PHE A 128 6.29 7.24 -0.76
N LYS A 129 7.24 7.91 -1.42
CA LYS A 129 8.66 7.54 -1.35
C LYS A 129 9.23 7.94 0.01
N ARG A 130 9.40 6.95 0.88
CA ARG A 130 10.15 7.08 2.14
C ARG A 130 11.65 7.17 1.84
N ARG A 131 12.47 7.52 2.85
CA ARG A 131 13.95 7.59 2.72
C ARG A 131 14.56 6.32 2.11
N ASP A 132 13.90 5.18 2.31
CA ASP A 132 14.32 3.87 1.84
C ASP A 132 13.41 3.38 0.67
N PRO A 133 13.96 2.69 -0.36
CA PRO A 133 13.24 2.27 -1.55
C PRO A 133 12.09 1.27 -1.26
N ILE A 134 11.11 1.14 -2.16
CA ILE A 134 9.94 0.24 -2.00
C ILE A 134 10.35 -1.23 -1.74
N ILE A 135 11.50 -1.66 -2.26
CA ILE A 135 12.10 -2.97 -1.95
C ILE A 135 12.21 -3.18 -0.43
N GLU A 136 12.36 -2.12 0.37
CA GLU A 136 12.38 -2.18 1.83
C GLU A 136 11.04 -2.58 2.42
N ASN A 137 9.92 -2.31 1.73
CA ASN A 137 8.60 -2.81 2.13
C ASN A 137 8.51 -4.33 2.07
N SER A 138 9.49 -5.05 1.54
CA SER A 138 9.57 -6.51 1.64
C SER A 138 10.32 -6.99 2.90
N LYS A 139 11.00 -6.10 3.64
CA LYS A 139 11.72 -6.46 4.86
C LYS A 139 10.78 -6.84 6.00
N ILE A 140 11.31 -7.65 6.91
CA ILE A 140 10.60 -8.07 8.12
C ILE A 140 10.08 -6.89 8.95
N ASN A 141 10.85 -5.80 9.06
CA ASN A 141 10.46 -4.60 9.82
C ASN A 141 9.16 -3.96 9.31
N ASN A 142 8.89 -4.06 8.00
CA ASN A 142 7.67 -3.54 7.38
C ASN A 142 6.55 -4.60 7.33
N SER A 143 6.67 -5.65 8.14
CA SER A 143 5.73 -6.76 8.22
C SER A 143 5.10 -6.88 9.59
N MET A 144 3.84 -7.30 9.63
CA MET A 144 3.25 -7.76 10.88
C MET A 144 3.99 -9.01 11.36
N ALA A 145 4.13 -9.13 12.67
CA ALA A 145 4.81 -10.25 13.30
C ALA A 145 4.00 -11.53 13.32
N PHE A 146 2.69 -11.45 13.08
CA PHE A 146 1.79 -12.58 12.92
C PHE A 146 1.40 -12.78 11.45
N ARG A 147 1.17 -14.04 11.10
CA ARG A 147 0.72 -14.49 9.79
C ARG A 147 -0.79 -14.50 9.72
N ASN A 148 -1.29 -14.68 8.52
CA ASN A 148 -2.71 -14.81 8.28
C ASN A 148 -3.34 -15.98 9.05
N TYR A 149 -2.68 -17.14 9.15
CA TYR A 149 -3.24 -18.27 9.90
C TYR A 149 -3.27 -18.02 11.42
N ASP A 150 -2.33 -17.24 11.97
CA ASP A 150 -2.30 -16.88 13.39
C ASP A 150 -3.51 -16.03 13.79
N SER A 151 -4.04 -15.25 12.85
CA SER A 151 -5.19 -14.40 13.14
C SER A 151 -6.44 -15.17 13.55
N ILE A 152 -6.56 -16.44 13.17
CA ILE A 152 -7.67 -17.32 13.56
C ILE A 152 -7.67 -17.53 15.08
N THR A 153 -6.49 -17.55 15.72
CA THR A 153 -6.34 -17.74 17.17
C THR A 153 -6.17 -16.43 17.93
N LEU A 154 -5.73 -15.36 17.27
CA LEU A 154 -5.46 -14.06 17.90
C LEU A 154 -6.65 -13.09 17.89
N SER A 155 -7.58 -13.24 16.95
CA SER A 155 -8.75 -12.37 16.79
C SER A 155 -9.93 -12.87 17.62
N ASP A 156 -10.65 -11.95 18.27
CA ASP A 156 -11.94 -12.25 18.92
C ASP A 156 -13.06 -12.62 17.90
N ILE A 157 -12.78 -12.41 16.61
CA ILE A 157 -13.65 -12.77 15.50
C ILE A 157 -13.13 -14.07 14.88
N GLU A 158 -14.02 -15.07 14.75
CA GLU A 158 -13.74 -16.37 14.15
C GLU A 158 -13.04 -16.21 12.78
N GLY A 159 -11.85 -16.79 12.67
CA GLY A 159 -11.00 -16.65 11.50
C GLY A 159 -11.55 -17.38 10.27
N THR A 160 -11.61 -16.70 9.13
CA THR A 160 -12.06 -17.29 7.86
C THR A 160 -10.94 -17.33 6.83
N GLN A 161 -11.00 -18.30 5.92
CA GLN A 161 -10.22 -18.29 4.68
C GLN A 161 -10.51 -16.99 3.93
N GLY A 162 -9.57 -16.03 3.93
CA GLY A 162 -9.74 -14.72 3.28
C GLY A 162 -9.10 -13.53 3.98
N TYR A 163 -8.70 -13.69 5.25
CA TYR A 163 -8.06 -12.62 6.03
C TYR A 163 -6.78 -12.04 5.39
N CYS A 164 -6.21 -12.70 4.38
CA CYS A 164 -5.10 -12.23 3.54
C CYS A 164 -5.34 -10.82 3.00
N TRP A 165 -6.57 -10.49 2.58
CA TRP A 165 -6.90 -9.16 2.08
C TRP A 165 -6.88 -8.12 3.19
N GLY A 166 -7.42 -8.46 4.36
CA GLY A 166 -7.34 -7.62 5.55
C GLY A 166 -5.88 -7.34 5.95
N HIS A 167 -5.05 -8.39 5.92
CA HIS A 167 -3.62 -8.32 6.25
C HIS A 167 -2.86 -7.43 5.28
N ALA A 168 -3.01 -7.69 3.98
CA ALA A 168 -2.39 -6.91 2.92
C ALA A 168 -2.80 -5.43 3.02
N SER A 169 -4.09 -5.16 3.17
CA SER A 169 -4.62 -3.81 3.33
C SER A 169 -4.01 -3.08 4.51
N LEU A 170 -4.13 -3.64 5.71
CA LEU A 170 -3.68 -2.99 6.93
C LEU A 170 -2.15 -2.81 6.93
N THR A 171 -1.40 -3.83 6.49
CA THR A 171 0.05 -3.74 6.30
C THR A 171 0.43 -2.60 5.36
N SER A 172 -0.22 -2.48 4.19
CA SER A 172 0.08 -1.40 3.25
C SER A 172 -0.20 -0.01 3.83
N LYS A 173 -1.26 0.12 4.65
CA LYS A 173 -1.60 1.37 5.36
C LYS A 173 -0.51 1.74 6.37
N PHE A 174 -0.06 0.79 7.20
CA PHE A 174 1.06 1.01 8.12
C PHE A 174 2.34 1.40 7.38
N ASN A 175 2.67 0.70 6.29
CA ASN A 175 3.87 1.00 5.49
C ASN A 175 3.85 2.40 4.88
N ARG A 176 2.67 3.01 4.67
CA ARG A 176 2.54 4.35 4.10
C ARG A 176 2.35 5.43 5.16
N LEU A 177 1.56 5.17 6.19
CA LEU A 177 1.03 6.19 7.11
C LEU A 177 1.64 6.20 8.51
N ALA A 178 2.37 5.14 8.90
CA ALA A 178 2.96 5.04 10.23
C ALA A 178 4.40 5.61 10.26
N PHE A 179 4.64 6.56 11.16
CA PHE A 179 5.95 7.16 11.41
C PHE A 179 6.47 6.70 12.78
N PHE A 180 7.28 5.65 12.77
CA PHE A 180 7.83 5.03 13.98
C PHE A 180 8.96 5.85 14.59
N ASP A 181 8.92 6.01 15.91
CA ASP A 181 9.92 6.72 16.71
C ASP A 181 10.29 5.88 17.94
N GLY A 182 11.25 4.97 17.75
CA GLY A 182 11.74 4.08 18.81
C GLY A 182 12.56 4.78 19.91
N SER A 183 12.86 6.09 19.77
CA SER A 183 13.60 6.83 20.80
C SER A 183 12.76 7.08 22.06
N LYS A 184 11.43 7.12 21.94
CA LYS A 184 10.46 7.39 23.02
C LYS A 184 10.08 6.12 23.80
N LYS A 185 11.08 5.49 24.42
CA LYS A 185 10.96 4.18 25.08
C LYS A 185 9.91 4.16 26.20
N GLU A 186 9.72 5.28 26.89
CA GLU A 186 8.73 5.43 27.96
C GLU A 186 7.29 5.14 27.49
N ALA A 187 6.96 5.53 26.26
CA ALA A 187 5.63 5.29 25.70
C ALA A 187 5.36 3.80 25.49
N ARG A 188 6.39 3.00 25.19
CA ARG A 188 6.28 1.54 25.09
C ARG A 188 6.29 0.90 26.48
N ALA A 189 7.15 1.35 27.39
CA ALA A 189 7.27 0.78 28.74
C ALA A 189 5.95 0.81 29.52
N ASN A 190 5.08 1.80 29.27
CA ASN A 190 3.76 1.86 29.90
C ASN A 190 2.83 0.69 29.49
N LEU A 191 3.04 0.06 28.33
CA LEU A 191 2.29 -1.16 27.96
C LEU A 191 2.71 -2.38 28.80
N ASP A 192 3.97 -2.40 29.26
CA ASP A 192 4.52 -3.47 30.09
C ASP A 192 4.20 -3.30 31.59
N ALA A 193 3.47 -2.23 31.95
CA ALA A 193 3.00 -2.04 33.32
C ALA A 193 2.03 -3.16 33.75
N ALA A 194 1.71 -3.21 35.05
CA ALA A 194 0.83 -4.25 35.60
C ALA A 194 -0.50 -4.32 34.81
N PRO A 195 -1.05 -5.52 34.51
CA PRO A 195 -2.22 -5.69 33.64
C PRO A 195 -3.41 -4.76 33.95
N ASP A 196 -3.68 -4.52 35.23
CA ASP A 196 -4.81 -3.70 35.68
C ASP A 196 -4.46 -2.23 35.96
N SER A 197 -3.19 -1.85 35.79
CA SER A 197 -2.70 -0.50 36.05
C SER A 197 -3.37 0.54 35.14
N LYS A 198 -3.50 1.76 35.65
CA LYS A 198 -4.05 2.88 34.89
C LYS A 198 -3.15 3.21 33.71
N GLU A 199 -1.84 3.16 33.94
CA GLU A 199 -0.78 3.41 32.94
C GLU A 199 -0.89 2.48 31.74
N ARG A 200 -1.07 1.17 31.97
CA ARG A 200 -1.25 0.20 30.87
C ARG A 200 -2.55 0.44 30.11
N LYS A 201 -3.65 0.68 30.81
CA LYS A 201 -4.96 0.93 30.18
C LYS A 201 -4.94 2.18 29.29
N GLU A 202 -4.39 3.28 29.79
CA GLU A 202 -4.25 4.52 29.02
C GLU A 202 -3.32 4.36 27.82
N SER A 203 -2.18 3.66 28.02
CA SER A 203 -1.25 3.36 26.93
C SER A 203 -1.89 2.48 25.86
N LEU A 204 -2.60 1.42 26.26
CA LEU A 204 -3.29 0.52 25.35
C LEU A 204 -4.35 1.25 24.51
N GLU A 205 -5.20 2.08 25.14
CA GLU A 205 -6.20 2.87 24.42
C GLU A 205 -5.56 3.90 23.48
N TYR A 206 -4.43 4.50 23.87
CA TYR A 206 -3.67 5.38 22.99
C TYR A 206 -3.19 4.67 21.73
N TYR A 207 -2.57 3.48 21.84
CA TYR A 207 -2.11 2.73 20.67
C TYR A 207 -3.27 2.16 19.85
N LYS A 208 -4.36 1.70 20.47
CA LYS A 208 -5.58 1.32 19.73
C LYS A 208 -6.10 2.46 18.88
N LYS A 209 -6.15 3.69 19.42
CA LYS A 209 -6.54 4.89 18.66
C LYS A 209 -5.57 5.19 17.51
N ILE A 210 -4.27 4.96 17.68
CA ILE A 210 -3.31 5.10 16.57
C ILE A 210 -3.59 4.06 15.47
N ILE A 211 -3.78 2.81 15.85
CA ILE A 211 -4.08 1.71 14.93
C ILE A 211 -5.36 2.02 14.14
N ASP A 212 -6.37 2.57 14.81
CA ASP A 212 -7.66 2.96 14.22
C ASP A 212 -7.49 4.07 13.19
N ASP A 213 -6.79 5.13 13.56
CA ASP A 213 -6.54 6.23 12.63
C ASP A 213 -5.76 5.76 11.39
N ILE A 214 -4.76 4.88 11.53
CA ILE A 214 -4.03 4.31 10.39
C ILE A 214 -4.94 3.40 9.55
N ALA A 215 -5.77 2.57 10.18
CA ALA A 215 -6.76 1.74 9.48
C ALA A 215 -7.76 2.61 8.70
N ASP A 216 -8.06 3.81 9.19
CA ASP A 216 -8.92 4.81 8.55
C ASP A 216 -8.15 5.77 7.61
N ASN A 217 -6.97 5.36 7.15
CA ASN A 217 -6.11 6.08 6.21
C ASN A 217 -5.49 7.40 6.72
N LYS A 218 -5.39 7.64 8.03
CA LYS A 218 -4.76 8.84 8.58
C LYS A 218 -3.30 8.62 8.96
N VAL A 219 -2.49 9.67 8.78
CA VAL A 219 -1.07 9.65 9.18
C VAL A 219 -0.91 9.73 10.69
N ARG A 220 -0.08 8.86 11.28
CA ARG A 220 0.21 8.87 12.72
C ARG A 220 1.68 8.62 13.01
N LYS A 221 2.21 9.34 14.02
CA LYS A 221 3.47 9.01 14.70
C LYS A 221 3.23 7.91 15.73
N ILE A 222 4.14 6.95 15.80
CA ILE A 222 4.10 5.82 16.72
C ILE A 222 5.34 5.87 17.62
N PRO A 223 5.21 6.42 18.84
CA PRO A 223 6.33 6.44 19.77
C PRO A 223 6.64 5.05 20.32
N GLY A 224 7.89 4.82 20.73
CA GLY A 224 8.32 3.65 21.50
C GLY A 224 8.54 2.36 20.72
N PHE A 225 8.14 2.31 19.44
CA PHE A 225 8.36 1.18 18.54
C PHE A 225 9.22 1.60 17.36
N ASN A 226 10.14 0.73 16.89
CA ASN A 226 10.99 1.04 15.74
C ASN A 226 10.31 0.77 14.40
N ASN A 227 9.33 -0.15 14.36
CA ASN A 227 8.70 -0.59 13.12
C ASN A 227 7.41 -1.40 13.37
N LEU A 228 6.73 -1.80 12.29
CA LEU A 228 5.47 -2.53 12.34
C LEU A 228 5.61 -3.91 12.99
N PHE A 229 6.73 -4.60 12.74
CA PHE A 229 6.97 -5.92 13.31
C PHE A 229 6.99 -5.84 14.83
N GLU A 230 7.74 -4.91 15.39
CA GLU A 230 7.83 -4.72 16.84
C GLU A 230 6.48 -4.36 17.48
N LEU A 231 5.73 -3.44 16.85
CA LEU A 231 4.39 -3.04 17.31
C LEU A 231 3.42 -4.22 17.32
N SER A 232 3.41 -4.99 16.24
CA SER A 232 2.48 -6.11 16.04
C SER A 232 2.88 -7.39 16.76
N TYR A 233 4.09 -7.43 17.33
CA TYR A 233 4.54 -8.51 18.21
C TYR A 233 4.09 -8.31 19.66
N HIS A 234 3.72 -7.08 20.05
CA HIS A 234 3.26 -6.83 21.41
C HIS A 234 1.91 -7.52 21.68
N PRO A 235 1.77 -8.41 22.68
CA PRO A 235 0.58 -9.24 22.86
C PRO A 235 -0.75 -8.48 22.88
N ASP A 236 -0.83 -7.39 23.65
CA ASP A 236 -2.06 -6.58 23.76
C ASP A 236 -2.46 -5.88 22.44
N LEU A 237 -1.49 -5.59 21.58
CA LEU A 237 -1.71 -4.91 20.30
C LEU A 237 -1.90 -5.91 19.17
N GLN A 238 -1.26 -7.08 19.27
CA GLN A 238 -1.34 -8.15 18.30
C GLN A 238 -2.78 -8.63 18.09
N SER A 239 -3.50 -8.93 19.17
CA SER A 239 -4.91 -9.33 19.10
C SER A 239 -5.80 -8.23 18.52
N TYR A 240 -5.53 -6.97 18.90
CA TYR A 240 -6.28 -5.82 18.37
C TYR A 240 -6.04 -5.60 16.87
N LEU A 241 -4.79 -5.72 16.42
CA LEU A 241 -4.44 -5.67 15.01
C LEU A 241 -5.08 -6.82 14.22
N ALA A 242 -5.11 -8.03 14.77
CA ALA A 242 -5.82 -9.16 14.16
C ALA A 242 -7.32 -8.86 14.01
N THR A 243 -7.95 -8.27 15.04
CA THR A 243 -9.35 -7.83 14.98
C THR A 243 -9.59 -6.76 13.89
N LYS A 244 -8.68 -5.79 13.76
CA LYS A 244 -8.76 -4.75 12.72
C LYS A 244 -8.56 -5.34 11.33
N MET A 245 -7.68 -6.31 11.20
CA MET A 245 -7.46 -7.07 9.98
C MET A 245 -8.74 -7.80 9.53
N SER A 246 -9.45 -8.48 10.46
CA SER A 246 -10.73 -9.14 10.16
C SER A 246 -11.79 -8.17 9.65
N LYS A 247 -11.88 -6.98 10.27
CA LYS A 247 -12.80 -5.91 9.84
C LYS A 247 -12.42 -5.36 8.45
N GLU A 248 -11.12 -5.17 8.20
CA GLU A 248 -10.60 -4.73 6.91
C GLU A 248 -10.89 -5.73 5.80
N TRP A 249 -10.79 -7.03 6.08
CA TRP A 249 -11.19 -8.11 5.16
C TRP A 249 -12.69 -8.05 4.88
N ALA A 250 -13.54 -8.07 5.92
CA ALA A 250 -14.99 -8.14 5.76
C ALA A 250 -15.51 -6.99 4.88
N ASN A 251 -14.98 -5.78 5.10
CA ASN A 251 -15.33 -4.60 4.33
C ASN A 251 -15.05 -4.75 2.82
N LYS A 252 -14.02 -5.52 2.44
CA LYS A 252 -13.51 -5.62 1.06
C LYS A 252 -13.93 -6.90 0.34
N ALA A 253 -13.90 -8.04 1.03
CA ALA A 253 -14.23 -9.34 0.45
C ALA A 253 -15.71 -9.41 0.04
N MET A 254 -16.60 -8.77 0.80
CA MET A 254 -18.04 -8.76 0.52
C MET A 254 -18.45 -7.68 -0.49
N THR A 255 -17.67 -7.49 -1.56
CA THR A 255 -17.93 -6.53 -2.64
C THR A 255 -18.17 -7.24 -3.97
N PHE A 256 -18.79 -6.55 -4.94
CA PHE A 256 -18.99 -7.12 -6.29
C PHE A 256 -17.68 -7.53 -6.96
N GLN A 257 -16.60 -6.78 -6.77
CA GLN A 257 -15.30 -7.17 -7.29
C GLN A 257 -14.79 -8.44 -6.59
N GLY A 258 -14.83 -8.49 -5.26
CA GLY A 258 -14.44 -9.67 -4.50
C GLY A 258 -15.17 -10.92 -4.99
N LEU A 259 -16.51 -10.84 -5.09
CA LEU A 259 -17.35 -11.91 -5.62
C LEU A 259 -17.00 -12.28 -7.07
N LYS A 260 -16.84 -11.29 -7.96
CA LYS A 260 -16.48 -11.54 -9.37
C LYS A 260 -15.15 -12.26 -9.48
N THR A 261 -14.13 -11.83 -8.73
CA THR A 261 -12.81 -12.45 -8.73
C THR A 261 -12.88 -13.87 -8.19
N THR A 262 -13.55 -14.08 -7.05
CA THR A 262 -13.74 -15.42 -6.44
C THR A 262 -14.43 -16.42 -7.36
N LEU A 263 -15.31 -15.95 -8.26
CA LEU A 263 -15.99 -16.78 -9.26
C LEU A 263 -15.19 -16.92 -10.57
N SER A 264 -14.14 -16.14 -10.78
CA SER A 264 -13.31 -16.20 -11.99
C SER A 264 -12.29 -17.31 -11.85
N THR A 265 -12.61 -18.53 -12.30
CA THR A 265 -11.73 -19.70 -12.17
C THR A 265 -10.92 -20.02 -13.43
N SER A 266 -11.27 -19.40 -14.56
CA SER A 266 -10.55 -19.55 -15.83
C SER A 266 -9.35 -18.60 -15.91
N PRO A 267 -8.22 -19.04 -16.49
CA PRO A 267 -7.06 -18.19 -16.70
C PRO A 267 -7.40 -16.93 -17.52
N MET A 268 -6.76 -15.82 -17.17
CA MET A 268 -6.83 -14.58 -17.93
C MET A 268 -6.23 -14.75 -19.34
N LYS A 269 -6.75 -13.99 -20.30
CA LYS A 269 -6.15 -13.89 -21.64
C LYS A 269 -4.80 -13.17 -21.54
N ARG A 270 -3.88 -13.48 -22.48
CA ARG A 270 -2.55 -12.86 -22.54
C ARG A 270 -2.58 -11.33 -22.46
N GLU A 271 -3.43 -10.70 -23.26
CA GLU A 271 -3.57 -9.24 -23.33
C GLU A 271 -4.03 -8.66 -21.98
N ASP A 272 -4.99 -9.31 -21.32
CA ASP A 272 -5.49 -8.89 -20.00
C ASP A 272 -4.41 -9.06 -18.93
N SER A 273 -3.66 -10.17 -18.96
CA SER A 273 -2.53 -10.42 -18.07
C SER A 273 -1.44 -9.37 -18.25
N GLN A 274 -1.06 -9.06 -19.50
CA GLN A 274 -0.05 -8.04 -19.82
C GLN A 274 -0.47 -6.67 -19.30
N LYS A 275 -1.71 -6.27 -19.58
CA LYS A 275 -2.27 -5.00 -19.08
C LYS A 275 -2.24 -4.94 -17.55
N LEU A 276 -2.64 -6.02 -16.87
CA LEU A 276 -2.59 -6.07 -15.41
C LEU A 276 -1.16 -5.91 -14.88
N LEU A 277 -0.17 -6.60 -15.46
CA LEU A 277 1.22 -6.50 -15.06
C LEU A 277 1.79 -5.09 -15.30
N GLU A 278 1.44 -4.45 -16.42
CA GLU A 278 1.84 -3.07 -16.71
C GLU A 278 1.20 -2.06 -15.75
N ASP A 279 -0.08 -2.23 -15.41
CA ASP A 279 -0.77 -1.37 -14.44
C ASP A 279 -0.15 -1.50 -13.04
N ILE A 280 0.22 -2.72 -12.63
CA ILE A 280 0.94 -2.98 -11.37
C ILE A 280 2.34 -2.35 -11.41
N LYS A 281 3.08 -2.54 -12.51
CA LYS A 281 4.39 -1.93 -12.71
C LYS A 281 4.31 -0.41 -12.56
N LYS A 282 3.36 0.25 -13.22
CA LYS A 282 3.15 1.71 -13.12
C LYS A 282 2.86 2.15 -11.68
N LYS A 283 2.10 1.36 -10.92
CA LYS A 283 1.83 1.65 -9.50
C LYS A 283 3.10 1.55 -8.66
N ILE A 284 3.92 0.53 -8.88
CA ILE A 284 5.22 0.38 -8.22
C ILE A 284 6.15 1.54 -8.60
N ASP A 285 6.22 1.92 -9.88
CA ASP A 285 6.99 3.09 -10.35
C ASP A 285 6.52 4.41 -9.70
N ASN A 286 5.29 4.44 -9.20
CA ASN A 286 4.67 5.55 -8.49
C ASN A 286 4.75 5.37 -6.96
N ASN A 287 5.70 4.57 -6.47
CA ASN A 287 5.92 4.34 -5.04
C ASN A 287 4.73 3.73 -4.28
N GLN A 288 3.82 3.07 -5.00
CA GLN A 288 2.70 2.34 -4.39
C GLN A 288 3.06 0.88 -4.18
N GLN A 289 2.38 0.25 -3.23
CA GLN A 289 2.42 -1.19 -2.96
C GLN A 289 1.05 -1.78 -3.25
N PRO A 290 0.76 -2.18 -4.50
CA PRO A 290 -0.57 -2.62 -4.89
C PRO A 290 -0.94 -3.96 -4.26
N GLN A 291 -2.23 -4.11 -3.97
CA GLN A 291 -2.83 -5.37 -3.52
C GLN A 291 -3.36 -6.15 -4.72
N LEU A 292 -2.87 -7.37 -4.94
CA LEU A 292 -3.34 -8.25 -6.00
C LEU A 292 -4.26 -9.32 -5.42
N VAL A 293 -5.49 -9.37 -5.89
CA VAL A 293 -6.49 -10.39 -5.55
C VAL A 293 -6.57 -11.39 -6.70
N PHE A 294 -6.47 -12.67 -6.39
CA PHE A 294 -6.49 -13.72 -7.42
C PHE A 294 -7.08 -15.03 -6.91
N THR A 295 -7.48 -15.88 -7.84
CA THR A 295 -7.98 -17.23 -7.58
C THR A 295 -7.07 -18.28 -8.18
N ARG A 296 -7.12 -19.49 -7.63
CA ARG A 296 -6.50 -20.65 -8.24
C ARG A 296 -7.34 -21.13 -9.43
N LYS A 297 -6.68 -21.53 -10.52
CA LYS A 297 -7.36 -22.13 -11.68
C LYS A 297 -8.29 -23.27 -11.25
N GLU A 298 -9.49 -23.28 -11.82
CA GLU A 298 -10.51 -24.32 -11.59
C GLU A 298 -11.01 -24.46 -10.14
N SER A 299 -10.62 -23.55 -9.23
CA SER A 299 -10.98 -23.63 -7.81
C SER A 299 -11.73 -22.38 -7.35
N ALA A 300 -13.04 -22.39 -7.55
CA ALA A 300 -13.92 -21.32 -7.06
C ALA A 300 -13.84 -21.26 -5.52
N GLY A 301 -13.77 -20.05 -4.96
CA GLY A 301 -13.62 -19.89 -3.50
C GLY A 301 -12.18 -19.93 -3.01
N PHE A 302 -11.24 -20.55 -3.76
CA PHE A 302 -9.82 -20.51 -3.43
C PHE A 302 -9.19 -19.19 -3.88
N THR A 303 -9.49 -18.13 -3.12
CA THR A 303 -9.08 -16.75 -3.37
C THR A 303 -7.98 -16.36 -2.40
N HIS A 304 -7.00 -15.59 -2.88
CA HIS A 304 -5.94 -15.02 -2.06
C HIS A 304 -5.72 -13.56 -2.39
N THR A 305 -5.05 -12.87 -1.48
CA THR A 305 -4.63 -11.48 -1.70
C THR A 305 -3.24 -11.30 -1.18
N THR A 306 -2.36 -10.80 -2.05
CA THR A 306 -0.97 -10.53 -1.71
C THR A 306 -0.64 -9.07 -1.97
N LEU A 307 0.45 -8.61 -1.36
CA LEU A 307 1.07 -7.33 -1.70
C LEU A 307 2.09 -7.57 -2.79
N ILE A 308 2.18 -6.66 -3.76
CA ILE A 308 3.28 -6.65 -4.73
C ILE A 308 4.28 -5.60 -4.28
N SER A 309 5.50 -6.01 -3.96
CA SER A 309 6.53 -5.11 -3.43
C SER A 309 7.45 -4.55 -4.50
N ASP A 310 7.65 -5.28 -5.60
CA ASP A 310 8.56 -4.89 -6.67
C ASP A 310 8.24 -5.63 -7.97
N TYR A 311 8.96 -5.34 -9.05
CA TYR A 311 8.95 -6.12 -10.29
C TYR A 311 10.36 -6.27 -10.86
N ARG A 312 10.55 -7.29 -11.69
CA ARG A 312 11.77 -7.52 -12.48
C ARG A 312 11.42 -7.65 -13.94
N ILE A 313 12.38 -7.31 -14.80
CA ILE A 313 12.29 -7.61 -16.23
C ILE A 313 13.24 -8.78 -16.51
N VAL A 314 12.68 -9.91 -16.89
CA VAL A 314 13.43 -11.15 -17.22
C VAL A 314 13.06 -11.53 -18.65
N ASP A 315 14.05 -11.55 -19.54
CA ASP A 315 13.86 -11.84 -20.96
C ASP A 315 12.76 -11.01 -21.62
N GLY A 316 12.69 -9.71 -21.26
CA GLY A 316 11.68 -8.78 -21.76
C GLY A 316 10.29 -8.92 -21.12
N ASN A 317 10.08 -9.87 -20.21
CA ASN A 317 8.82 -10.09 -19.52
C ASN A 317 8.83 -9.50 -18.10
N ILE A 318 7.68 -9.00 -17.66
CA ILE A 318 7.48 -8.51 -16.28
C ILE A 318 7.27 -9.72 -15.36
N GLU A 319 8.09 -9.84 -14.31
CA GLU A 319 7.87 -10.73 -13.18
C GLU A 319 7.59 -9.88 -11.93
N LEU A 320 6.44 -10.08 -11.28
CA LEU A 320 6.08 -9.37 -10.05
C LEU A 320 6.67 -10.05 -8.83
N CYS A 321 7.27 -9.30 -7.92
CA CYS A 321 7.74 -9.79 -6.63
C CYS A 321 6.59 -9.80 -5.62
N VAL A 322 6.14 -10.99 -5.27
CA VAL A 322 5.00 -11.21 -4.39
C VAL A 322 5.47 -11.22 -2.94
N ARG A 323 4.84 -10.36 -2.15
CA ARG A 323 4.89 -10.40 -0.70
C ARG A 323 3.62 -11.09 -0.20
N ASP A 324 3.80 -12.36 0.13
CA ASP A 324 2.73 -13.18 0.66
C ASP A 324 2.75 -13.16 2.19
N ASN A 325 1.60 -12.86 2.80
CA ASN A 325 1.46 -12.73 4.25
C ASN A 325 1.30 -14.09 4.95
N ASP A 326 1.16 -15.16 4.18
CA ASP A 326 1.22 -16.54 4.68
C ASP A 326 2.67 -17.03 4.84
N ASN A 327 3.65 -16.30 4.30
CA ASN A 327 5.05 -16.71 4.23
C ASN A 327 5.99 -15.90 5.12
N GLU A 328 7.18 -16.45 5.34
CA GLU A 328 8.26 -15.75 6.02
C GLU A 328 8.72 -14.50 5.22
N PRO A 329 8.77 -13.31 5.85
CA PRO A 329 9.18 -12.06 5.23
C PRO A 329 10.55 -12.12 4.56
N PHE A 330 11.45 -12.97 5.06
CA PHE A 330 12.76 -13.18 4.46
C PHE A 330 12.67 -13.63 2.99
N LEU A 331 11.74 -14.52 2.65
CA LEU A 331 11.55 -15.00 1.28
C LEU A 331 10.98 -13.91 0.36
N ASN A 332 10.17 -13.02 0.92
CA ASN A 332 9.58 -11.90 0.18
C ASN A 332 10.67 -10.90 -0.27
N HIS A 333 11.71 -10.68 0.55
CA HIS A 333 12.80 -9.77 0.22
C HIS A 333 13.64 -10.18 -1.00
N MET A 334 13.76 -11.49 -1.25
CA MET A 334 14.54 -12.00 -2.37
C MET A 334 13.74 -12.11 -3.68
N CYS A 335 12.46 -11.69 -3.70
CA CYS A 335 11.53 -11.95 -4.80
C CYS A 335 11.45 -13.45 -5.13
N HIS A 336 11.51 -14.30 -4.09
CA HIS A 336 11.44 -15.75 -4.27
C HIS A 336 10.07 -16.14 -4.83
N ASN A 337 9.04 -15.57 -4.22
CA ASN A 337 7.65 -15.64 -4.64
C ASN A 337 7.40 -14.58 -5.72
N ARG A 338 6.89 -15.00 -6.86
CA ARG A 338 6.71 -14.18 -8.04
C ARG A 338 5.55 -14.62 -8.92
N ILE A 339 4.91 -13.65 -9.54
CA ILE A 339 3.85 -13.85 -10.53
C ILE A 339 4.37 -13.42 -11.90
N LYS A 340 4.15 -14.25 -12.91
CA LYS A 340 4.53 -13.97 -14.29
C LYS A 340 3.52 -14.50 -15.29
N ILE A 341 3.62 -14.07 -16.53
CA ILE A 341 2.85 -14.64 -17.63
C ILE A 341 3.49 -15.97 -18.06
N ASN A 342 2.69 -17.03 -18.16
CA ASN A 342 3.11 -18.33 -18.69
C ASN A 342 2.98 -18.38 -20.22
N GLU A 343 3.37 -19.51 -20.82
CA GLU A 343 3.33 -19.71 -22.27
C GLU A 343 1.91 -19.56 -22.87
N ASN A 344 0.89 -19.96 -22.11
CA ASN A 344 -0.52 -19.88 -22.50
C ASN A 344 -1.11 -18.46 -22.36
N GLY A 345 -0.34 -17.50 -21.86
CA GLY A 345 -0.78 -16.13 -21.61
C GLY A 345 -1.49 -15.92 -20.26
N GLY A 346 -1.74 -16.98 -19.51
CA GLY A 346 -2.25 -16.92 -18.14
C GLY A 346 -1.20 -16.45 -17.15
N LEU A 347 -1.63 -16.08 -15.95
CA LEU A 347 -0.70 -15.76 -14.86
C LEU A 347 -0.33 -17.04 -14.10
N TYR A 348 0.93 -17.12 -13.70
CA TYR A 348 1.48 -18.23 -12.93
C TYR A 348 2.14 -17.69 -11.67
N TYR A 349 1.73 -18.22 -10.51
CA TYR A 349 2.33 -17.92 -9.22
C TYR A 349 3.21 -19.10 -8.78
N ASN A 350 4.52 -18.86 -8.64
CA ASN A 350 5.49 -19.90 -8.29
C ASN A 350 5.55 -20.20 -6.77
N PHE A 351 4.39 -20.33 -6.13
CA PHE A 351 4.28 -20.75 -4.74
C PHE A 351 3.63 -22.14 -4.67
N PRO A 352 4.04 -23.02 -3.72
CA PRO A 352 3.42 -24.34 -3.56
C PRO A 352 1.89 -24.23 -3.57
N ASN A 353 1.25 -25.13 -4.33
CA ASN A 353 -0.20 -25.27 -4.44
C ASN A 353 -0.96 -24.18 -5.23
N TRP A 354 -0.30 -23.17 -5.80
CA TRP A 354 -0.96 -22.19 -6.68
C TRP A 354 -0.85 -22.55 -8.16
N GLY A 355 0.35 -22.43 -8.73
CA GLY A 355 0.57 -22.67 -10.15
C GLY A 355 -0.16 -21.65 -11.02
N GLU A 356 -0.92 -22.13 -12.01
CA GLU A 356 -1.70 -21.28 -12.90
C GLU A 356 -2.89 -20.65 -12.16
N LEU A 357 -3.05 -19.34 -12.32
CA LEU A 357 -4.13 -18.57 -11.71
C LEU A 357 -5.38 -18.59 -12.60
N GLY A 358 -6.53 -18.50 -11.96
CA GLY A 358 -7.80 -18.24 -12.63
C GLY A 358 -7.90 -16.76 -13.00
N GLY A 359 -8.72 -16.02 -12.25
CA GLY A 359 -8.83 -14.57 -12.35
C GLY A 359 -7.83 -13.87 -11.43
N ALA A 360 -7.34 -12.71 -11.87
CA ALA A 360 -6.54 -11.80 -11.05
C ALA A 360 -6.95 -10.34 -11.30
N THR A 361 -6.87 -9.51 -10.26
CA THR A 361 -7.20 -8.09 -10.35
C THR A 361 -6.55 -7.30 -9.22
N ILE A 362 -6.27 -6.02 -9.45
CA ILE A 362 -5.88 -5.10 -8.36
C ILE A 362 -7.11 -4.88 -7.46
N ALA A 363 -6.93 -4.88 -6.14
CA ALA A 363 -8.00 -4.61 -5.19
C ALA A 363 -8.73 -3.28 -5.51
N HIS A 364 -10.08 -3.30 -5.51
CA HIS A 364 -10.90 -2.15 -5.91
C HIS A 364 -10.66 -0.88 -5.08
N ASN A 365 -10.25 -1.04 -3.83
CA ASN A 365 -9.96 0.06 -2.92
C ASN A 365 -8.57 0.67 -3.13
N ASP A 366 -7.69 0.03 -3.91
CA ASP A 366 -6.27 0.42 -4.00
C ASP A 366 -6.09 1.89 -4.46
N ASN A 367 -6.81 2.31 -5.51
CA ASN A 367 -6.78 3.70 -5.98
C ASN A 367 -7.41 4.68 -4.98
N ALA A 368 -8.55 4.30 -4.41
CA ALA A 368 -9.29 5.18 -3.51
C ALA A 368 -8.51 5.42 -2.21
N ASP A 369 -7.92 4.36 -1.65
CA ASP A 369 -7.04 4.44 -0.49
C ASP A 369 -5.78 5.25 -0.82
N ALA A 370 -5.15 5.03 -1.99
CA ALA A 370 -3.99 5.82 -2.41
C ALA A 370 -4.31 7.32 -2.50
N ALA A 371 -5.46 7.71 -3.05
CA ALA A 371 -5.84 9.12 -3.11
C ALA A 371 -6.00 9.75 -1.71
N VAL A 372 -6.69 9.07 -0.78
CA VAL A 372 -6.84 9.55 0.60
C VAL A 372 -5.49 9.64 1.30
N GLN A 373 -4.67 8.60 1.19
CA GLN A 373 -3.33 8.54 1.78
C GLN A 373 -2.42 9.64 1.24
N PHE A 374 -2.50 9.95 -0.06
CA PHE A 374 -1.77 11.06 -0.67
C PHE A 374 -2.12 12.38 0.01
N HIS A 375 -3.40 12.69 0.19
CA HIS A 375 -3.83 13.94 0.83
C HIS A 375 -3.40 14.02 2.30
N GLU A 376 -3.56 12.92 3.04
CA GLU A 376 -3.14 12.84 4.44
C GLU A 376 -1.62 13.00 4.61
N LEU A 377 -0.82 12.38 3.73
CA LEU A 377 0.62 12.53 3.72
C LEU A 377 1.07 13.93 3.30
N ARG A 378 0.42 14.54 2.31
CA ARG A 378 0.71 15.94 1.92
C ARG A 378 0.39 16.90 3.06
N SER A 379 -0.77 16.77 3.69
CA SER A 379 -1.17 17.58 4.83
C SER A 379 -0.19 17.43 6.00
N HIS A 380 0.17 16.18 6.33
CA HIS A 380 1.17 15.90 7.35
C HIS A 380 2.52 16.54 7.02
N CYS A 381 3.04 16.32 5.81
CA CYS A 381 4.33 16.86 5.38
C CYS A 381 4.33 18.40 5.42
N ALA A 382 3.28 19.03 4.89
CA ALA A 382 3.11 20.48 4.90
C ALA A 382 3.16 21.03 6.33
N SER A 383 2.45 20.40 7.27
CA SER A 383 2.46 20.79 8.67
C SER A 383 3.82 20.60 9.33
N GLU A 384 4.53 19.49 9.06
CA GLU A 384 5.83 19.21 9.68
C GLU A 384 6.97 20.08 9.13
N LYS A 385 6.86 20.50 7.88
CA LYS A 385 7.92 21.22 7.15
C LYS A 385 7.63 22.70 6.97
N ASP A 386 6.53 23.18 7.54
CA ASP A 386 6.02 24.55 7.38
C ASP A 386 5.92 24.95 5.90
N CYS A 387 5.35 24.05 5.11
CA CYS A 387 5.21 24.21 3.67
C CYS A 387 3.76 24.56 3.31
N PRO A 388 3.50 25.64 2.56
CA PRO A 388 2.14 25.97 2.15
C PRO A 388 1.61 24.92 1.18
N LEU A 389 0.36 24.49 1.42
CA LEU A 389 -0.39 23.71 0.44
C LEU A 389 -0.94 24.68 -0.59
N ASN A 390 -0.26 24.80 -1.73
CA ASN A 390 -0.86 25.45 -2.90
C ASN A 390 -1.93 24.48 -3.43
N GLU A 391 -3.20 24.88 -3.31
CA GLU A 391 -4.37 24.14 -3.83
C GLU A 391 -4.43 24.13 -5.35
#